data_AF-A0A834ZSZ1-F1
#
_entry.id   AF-A0A834ZSZ1-F1
#
_cell.length_a   1.000
_cell.length_b   1.000
_cell.length_c   1.000
_cell.angle_alpha   90.00
_cell.angle_beta   90.00
_cell.angle_gamma   90.00
#
_symmetry.space_group_name_H-M   'P 1'
#
loop_
_entity.id
_entity.type
_entity.pdbx_description
1 polymer ?
#
loop_
_entity_poly.entity_id
_entity_poly.type
_entity_poly.pdbx_seq_one_letter_code
_entity_poly.pdbx_strand_id
1 'polypeptide(L)'
;MAKIGGAFLCLLIVAMDIVAGLLGIKAEIAQNKTKHLRLWIFECKEPSNEAFKLGLAAAALLALAHVIANLLGGCRCICSKDEFERSSANQQLTVASLIFSWIILAVGFSMLVIGTLSNSKSRGSCGISHHHFLSIGGILCFVHGLFCTAYYVSATATIGEEEKMHHGAHP
;
A
#
# COMPACT_ATOMS: atom_id res chain seq x y z
N MET A 1 -25.76 2.85 -10.16
CA MET A 1 -24.71 3.86 -9.92
C MET A 1 -23.63 3.40 -8.94
N ALA A 2 -23.95 2.72 -7.84
CA ALA A 2 -22.96 2.27 -6.84
C ALA A 2 -21.83 1.38 -7.41
N LYS A 3 -22.13 0.42 -8.31
CA LYS A 3 -21.12 -0.45 -8.96
C LYS A 3 -20.11 0.31 -9.84
N ILE A 4 -20.52 1.40 -10.49
CA ILE A 4 -19.63 2.23 -11.34
C ILE A 4 -18.71 3.08 -10.46
N GLY A 5 -19.23 3.63 -9.36
CA GLY A 5 -18.44 4.38 -8.40
C GLY A 5 -17.36 3.52 -7.72
N GLY A 6 -17.70 2.28 -7.35
CA GLY A 6 -16.75 1.32 -6.79
C GLY A 6 -15.60 0.97 -7.75
N ALA A 7 -15.93 0.70 -9.01
CA ALA A 7 -14.93 0.36 -10.03
C ALA A 7 -13.99 1.53 -10.33
N PHE A 8 -14.52 2.75 -10.43
CA PHE A 8 -13.71 3.95 -10.60
C PHE A 8 -12.75 4.16 -9.43
N LEU A 9 -13.20 3.93 -8.20
CA LEU A 9 -12.39 4.13 -7.02
C LEU A 9 -11.32 3.03 -6.86
N CYS A 10 -11.61 1.79 -7.26
CA CYS A 10 -10.61 0.73 -7.39
C CYS A 10 -9.52 1.09 -8.42
N LEU A 11 -9.90 1.61 -9.58
CA LEU A 11 -8.95 2.08 -10.59
C LEU A 11 -8.09 3.25 -10.07
N LEU A 12 -8.70 4.16 -9.30
CA LEU A 12 -7.98 5.26 -8.66
C LEU A 12 -6.92 4.75 -7.67
N ILE A 13 -7.26 3.79 -6.80
CA ILE A 13 -6.31 3.18 -5.85
C ILE A 13 -5.14 2.56 -6.59
N VAL A 14 -5.40 1.73 -7.61
CA VAL A 14 -4.34 1.09 -8.41
C VAL A 14 -3.44 2.12 -9.07
N ALA A 15 -4.02 3.19 -9.64
CA ALA A 15 -3.23 4.26 -10.24
C ALA A 15 -2.35 4.97 -9.20
N MET A 16 -2.88 5.26 -8.01
CA MET A 16 -2.13 5.88 -6.93
C MET A 16 -0.97 5.00 -6.43
N ASP A 17 -1.22 3.70 -6.25
CA ASP A 17 -0.21 2.73 -5.81
C ASP A 17 0.90 2.56 -6.86
N ILE A 18 0.55 2.56 -8.16
CA ILE A 18 1.54 2.54 -9.26
C ILE A 18 2.41 3.80 -9.21
N VAL A 19 1.78 4.98 -9.09
CA VAL A 19 2.52 6.25 -9.03
C VAL A 19 3.41 6.29 -7.79
N ALA A 20 2.91 5.87 -6.62
CA ALA A 20 3.68 5.78 -5.38
C ALA A 20 4.89 4.84 -5.53
N GLY A 21 4.70 3.67 -6.13
CA GLY A 21 5.78 2.70 -6.37
C GLY A 21 6.87 3.26 -7.29
N LEU A 22 6.47 3.91 -8.39
CA LEU A 22 7.41 4.57 -9.31
C LEU A 22 8.16 5.73 -8.63
N LEU A 23 7.48 6.51 -7.79
CA LEU A 23 8.11 7.59 -7.03
C LEU A 23 9.11 7.04 -6.00
N GLY A 24 8.80 5.94 -5.31
CA GLY A 24 9.73 5.26 -4.39
C GLY A 24 11.00 4.79 -5.09
N ILE A 25 10.87 4.16 -6.27
CA ILE A 25 12.02 3.74 -7.08
C ILE A 25 12.83 4.96 -7.56
N LYS A 26 12.17 6.01 -8.07
CA LYS A 26 12.84 7.25 -8.49
C LYS A 26 13.56 7.94 -7.32
N ALA A 27 12.98 7.90 -6.12
CA ALA A 27 13.59 8.44 -4.92
C ALA A 27 14.88 7.69 -4.57
N GLU A 28 14.90 6.35 -4.70
CA GLU A 28 16.11 5.56 -4.50
C GLU A 28 17.20 5.87 -5.54
N ILE A 29 16.83 6.03 -6.81
CA ILE A 29 17.78 6.43 -7.86
C ILE A 29 18.36 7.81 -7.57
N ALA A 30 17.52 8.78 -7.18
CA ALA A 30 17.95 10.13 -6.81
C ALA A 30 18.84 10.14 -5.56
N GLN A 31 18.60 9.21 -4.63
CA GLN A 31 19.45 8.99 -3.47
C GLN A 31 20.80 8.38 -3.85
N ASN A 32 20.84 7.43 -4.79
CA ASN A 32 22.08 6.77 -5.19
C ASN A 32 22.97 7.67 -6.04
N LYS A 33 22.41 8.64 -6.78
CA LYS A 33 23.19 9.65 -7.53
C LYS A 33 24.03 10.58 -6.64
N THR A 34 23.58 10.88 -5.42
CA THR A 34 24.36 11.74 -4.49
C THR A 34 25.39 10.97 -3.68
N LYS A 35 25.36 9.62 -3.71
CA LYS A 35 26.29 8.74 -2.96
C LYS A 35 27.65 8.51 -3.62
N HIS A 36 27.95 9.15 -4.76
CA HIS A 36 29.20 8.90 -5.50
C HIS A 36 30.49 9.36 -4.79
N LEU A 37 30.42 10.02 -3.61
CA LEU A 37 31.56 10.35 -2.75
C LEU A 37 31.83 9.23 -1.74
N ARG A 38 32.39 8.12 -2.23
CA ARG A 38 32.64 6.90 -1.44
C ARG A 38 33.94 7.02 -0.63
N LEU A 39 33.86 7.41 0.65
CA LEU A 39 34.99 7.31 1.58
C LEU A 39 34.95 5.99 2.38
N TRP A 40 36.13 5.39 2.51
CA TRP A 40 36.44 3.96 2.62
C TRP A 40 35.67 3.09 3.63
N ILE A 41 35.14 3.58 4.76
CA ILE A 41 34.53 2.75 5.83
C ILE A 41 33.21 3.34 6.40
N PHE A 42 32.81 4.52 5.92
CA PHE A 42 31.74 5.33 6.51
C PHE A 42 30.93 5.96 5.36
N GLU A 43 29.79 5.34 5.02
CA GLU A 43 28.92 5.80 3.94
C GLU A 43 28.17 7.06 4.41
N CYS A 44 28.84 8.21 4.33
CA CYS A 44 28.24 9.49 4.66
C CYS A 44 27.25 9.84 3.55
N LYS A 45 25.98 9.60 3.83
CA LYS A 45 24.87 9.88 2.92
C LYS A 45 24.66 11.38 2.84
N GLU A 46 25.04 12.00 1.72
CA GLU A 46 24.60 13.35 1.43
C GLU A 46 23.08 13.36 1.20
N PRO A 47 22.32 14.14 2.00
CA PRO A 47 20.86 14.16 1.90
C PRO A 47 20.43 14.71 0.55
N SER A 48 19.73 13.88 -0.24
CA SER A 48 19.16 14.30 -1.52
C SER A 48 17.78 14.89 -1.28
N ASN A 49 17.65 16.22 -1.48
CA ASN A 49 16.37 16.92 -1.37
C ASN A 49 15.33 16.33 -2.35
N GLU A 50 15.76 15.96 -3.55
CA GLU A 50 14.88 15.32 -4.53
C GLU A 50 14.41 13.94 -4.07
N ALA A 51 15.29 13.12 -3.50
CA ALA A 51 14.88 11.84 -2.92
C ALA A 51 13.92 12.00 -1.74
N PHE A 52 14.11 13.03 -0.90
CA PHE A 52 13.19 13.36 0.18
C PHE A 52 11.79 13.71 -0.34
N LYS A 53 11.68 14.62 -1.33
CA LYS A 53 10.39 15.00 -1.91
C LYS A 53 9.67 13.82 -2.55
N LEU A 54 10.39 13.02 -3.33
CA LEU A 54 9.82 11.86 -4.02
C LEU A 54 9.37 10.77 -3.04
N GLY A 55 10.18 10.48 -2.01
CA GLY A 55 9.82 9.53 -0.96
C GLY A 55 8.63 9.98 -0.11
N LEU A 56 8.56 11.27 0.24
CA LEU A 56 7.42 11.86 0.95
C LEU A 56 6.14 11.78 0.11
N ALA A 57 6.23 12.11 -1.18
CA ALA A 57 5.10 11.98 -2.11
C ALA A 57 4.61 10.53 -2.24
N ALA A 58 5.53 9.57 -2.34
CA ALA A 58 5.20 8.14 -2.36
C ALA A 58 4.49 7.70 -1.08
N ALA A 59 5.00 8.08 0.10
CA ALA A 59 4.39 7.75 1.38
C ALA A 59 2.98 8.36 1.54
N ALA A 60 2.80 9.61 1.11
CA ALA A 60 1.51 10.28 1.14
C ALA A 60 0.49 9.62 0.21
N LEU A 61 0.89 9.23 -1.00
CA LEU A 61 0.02 8.53 -1.95
C LEU A 61 -0.39 7.15 -1.43
N LEU A 62 0.54 6.36 -0.89
CA LEU A 62 0.22 5.05 -0.30
C LEU A 62 -0.78 5.19 0.86
N ALA A 63 -0.56 6.16 1.76
CA ALA A 63 -1.48 6.42 2.86
C ALA A 63 -2.88 6.83 2.37
N LEU A 64 -2.94 7.74 1.40
CA LEU A 64 -4.21 8.18 0.82
C LEU A 64 -4.93 7.04 0.08
N ALA A 65 -4.20 6.22 -0.68
CA ALA A 65 -4.74 5.04 -1.35
C ALA A 65 -5.37 4.07 -0.34
N HIS A 66 -4.67 3.81 0.77
CA HIS A 66 -5.20 2.94 1.83
C HIS A 66 -6.44 3.52 2.53
N VAL A 67 -6.47 4.82 2.80
CA VAL A 67 -7.67 5.49 3.36
C VAL A 67 -8.86 5.32 2.41
N ILE A 68 -8.66 5.56 1.12
CA ILE A 68 -9.71 5.39 0.09
C ILE A 68 -10.16 3.92 0.01
N ALA A 69 -9.25 2.96 0.09
CA ALA A 69 -9.57 1.53 0.09
C ALA A 69 -10.43 1.12 1.30
N ASN A 70 -10.15 1.66 2.49
CA ASN A 70 -10.97 1.41 3.68
C ASN A 70 -12.37 2.06 3.57
N LEU A 71 -12.47 3.24 2.94
CA LEU A 71 -13.78 3.88 2.70
C LEU A 71 -14.65 3.08 1.74
N LEU A 72 -14.05 2.42 0.73
CA LEU A 72 -14.74 1.51 -0.18
C LEU A 72 -15.29 0.26 0.51
N GLY A 73 -14.51 -0.27 1.45
CA GLY A 73 -14.83 -1.52 2.12
C GLY A 73 -16.06 -1.47 3.03
N GLY A 74 -16.36 -0.26 3.55
CA GLY A 74 -17.31 -0.10 4.64
C GLY A 74 -16.86 -0.85 5.91
N CYS A 75 -17.35 -0.46 7.07
CA CYS A 75 -17.17 -1.24 8.29
C CYS A 75 -17.99 -2.54 8.21
N ARG A 76 -17.52 -3.57 7.48
CA ARG A 76 -18.05 -4.93 7.56
C ARG A 76 -17.41 -5.63 8.75
N CYS A 77 -17.86 -5.30 9.97
CA CYS A 77 -17.44 -6.01 11.17
C CYS A 77 -18.01 -7.44 11.16
N ILE A 78 -17.21 -8.44 10.76
CA ILE A 78 -17.56 -9.86 10.95
C ILE A 78 -17.22 -10.21 12.40
N CYS A 79 -18.22 -10.15 13.28
CA CYS A 79 -18.10 -10.36 14.71
C CYS A 79 -18.39 -11.82 15.11
N SER A 80 -17.73 -12.84 14.53
CA SER A 80 -17.56 -14.17 15.17
C SER A 80 -16.65 -15.08 14.35
N LYS A 81 -15.85 -15.92 15.03
CA LYS A 81 -15.05 -17.01 14.41
C LYS A 81 -15.93 -18.11 13.80
N ASP A 82 -17.14 -18.33 14.33
CA ASP A 82 -18.10 -19.34 13.84
C ASP A 82 -18.70 -18.99 12.46
N GLU A 83 -18.85 -17.71 12.13
CA GLU A 83 -19.32 -17.32 10.79
C GLU A 83 -18.24 -17.45 9.71
N PHE A 84 -16.96 -17.48 10.09
CA PHE A 84 -15.83 -17.55 9.16
C PHE A 84 -15.68 -18.96 8.54
N GLU A 85 -15.87 -20.01 9.35
CA GLU A 85 -15.86 -21.41 8.88
C GLU A 85 -17.05 -21.75 7.98
N ARG A 86 -18.17 -21.03 8.12
CA ARG A 86 -19.39 -21.22 7.33
C ARG A 86 -19.47 -20.29 6.11
N SER A 87 -18.46 -19.43 5.91
CA SER A 87 -18.45 -18.38 4.89
C SER A 87 -18.01 -18.88 3.50
N SER A 88 -18.47 -18.20 2.44
CA SER A 88 -18.03 -18.51 1.08
C SER A 88 -16.53 -18.21 0.90
N ALA A 89 -15.85 -18.91 -0.01
CA ALA A 89 -14.43 -18.69 -0.31
C ALA A 89 -14.09 -17.20 -0.60
N ASN A 90 -15.06 -16.48 -1.19
CA ASN A 90 -14.95 -15.04 -1.48
C ASN A 90 -14.89 -14.19 -0.20
N GLN A 91 -15.62 -14.57 0.85
CA GLN A 91 -15.59 -13.85 2.14
C GLN A 91 -14.27 -14.08 2.88
N GLN A 92 -13.76 -15.32 2.88
CA GLN A 92 -12.43 -15.61 3.43
C GLN A 92 -11.33 -14.82 2.69
N LEU A 93 -11.40 -14.78 1.37
CA LEU A 93 -10.47 -14.02 0.53
C LEU A 93 -10.56 -12.50 0.79
N THR A 94 -11.76 -11.98 1.03
CA THR A 94 -12.01 -10.58 1.39
C THR A 94 -11.29 -10.22 2.70
N VAL A 95 -11.50 -11.00 3.77
CA VAL A 95 -10.87 -10.74 5.08
C VAL A 95 -9.35 -10.92 5.01
N ALA A 96 -8.87 -11.97 4.36
CA ALA A 96 -7.44 -12.20 4.19
C ALA A 96 -6.78 -11.05 3.43
N SER A 97 -7.37 -10.60 2.31
CA SER A 97 -6.85 -9.49 1.52
C SER A 97 -6.81 -8.18 2.31
N LEU A 98 -7.83 -7.94 3.14
CA LEU A 98 -7.84 -6.78 4.04
C LEU A 98 -6.68 -6.86 5.04
N ILE A 99 -6.50 -7.97 5.75
CA ILE A 99 -5.40 -8.14 6.72
C ILE A 99 -4.03 -7.95 6.05
N PHE A 100 -3.81 -8.58 4.90
CA PHE A 100 -2.56 -8.41 4.15
C PHE A 100 -2.33 -6.96 3.71
N SER A 101 -3.37 -6.25 3.26
CA SER A 101 -3.24 -4.84 2.87
C SER A 101 -2.78 -3.94 4.04
N TRP A 102 -3.27 -4.18 5.26
CA TRP A 102 -2.83 -3.46 6.47
C TRP A 102 -1.39 -3.77 6.84
N ILE A 103 -0.98 -5.04 6.75
CA ILE A 103 0.42 -5.44 7.00
C ILE A 103 1.35 -4.78 5.97
N ILE A 104 0.99 -4.82 4.69
CA ILE A 104 1.77 -4.21 3.60
C ILE A 104 1.84 -2.70 3.78
N LEU A 105 0.73 -2.05 4.14
CA LEU A 105 0.73 -0.63 4.48
C LEU A 105 1.74 -0.36 5.60
N ALA A 106 1.66 -1.07 6.73
CA ALA A 106 2.51 -0.83 7.88
C ALA A 106 4.01 -0.98 7.52
N VAL A 107 4.37 -2.06 6.83
CA VAL A 107 5.76 -2.32 6.43
C VAL A 107 6.22 -1.34 5.35
N GLY A 108 5.44 -1.19 4.27
CA GLY A 108 5.77 -0.35 3.12
C GLY A 108 5.86 1.13 3.48
N PHE A 109 4.88 1.64 4.23
CA PHE A 109 4.89 3.01 4.73
C PHE A 109 6.08 3.27 5.65
N SER A 110 6.36 2.36 6.59
CA SER A 110 7.52 2.51 7.49
C SER A 110 8.83 2.56 6.69
N MET A 111 9.00 1.70 5.69
CA MET A 111 10.18 1.72 4.82
C MET A 111 10.29 3.02 4.02
N LEU A 112 9.20 3.52 3.43
CA LEU A 112 9.18 4.80 2.72
C LEU A 112 9.52 5.96 3.66
N VAL A 113 8.97 5.99 4.87
CA VAL A 113 9.24 7.02 5.88
C VAL A 113 10.69 6.97 6.35
N ILE A 114 11.22 5.79 6.67
CA ILE A 114 12.63 5.63 7.06
C ILE A 114 13.55 6.08 5.92
N GLY A 115 13.26 5.68 4.68
CA GLY A 115 14.02 6.07 3.50
C GLY A 115 13.99 7.59 3.25
N THR A 116 12.82 8.21 3.43
CA THR A 116 12.59 9.65 3.30
C THR A 116 13.30 10.43 4.39
N LEU A 117 13.12 10.06 5.66
CA LEU A 117 13.78 10.71 6.80
C LEU A 117 15.30 10.61 6.72
N SER A 118 15.81 9.50 6.18
CA SER A 118 17.23 9.31 5.89
C SER A 118 17.75 10.22 4.77
N ASN A 119 16.90 10.99 4.09
CA ASN A 119 17.27 12.06 3.14
C ASN A 119 16.88 13.47 3.64
N SER A 120 16.43 13.60 4.89
CA SER A 120 16.10 14.90 5.47
C SER A 120 17.38 15.73 5.75
N LYS A 121 17.26 17.05 5.62
CA LYS A 121 18.37 17.98 5.35
C LYS A 121 19.35 18.28 6.51
N SER A 122 19.56 17.40 7.50
CA SER A 122 20.34 17.80 8.69
C SER A 122 21.15 16.74 9.45
N ARG A 123 21.16 15.44 9.08
CA ARG A 123 21.96 14.46 9.84
C ARG A 123 22.79 13.60 8.91
N GLY A 124 24.04 14.00 8.71
CA GLY A 124 25.12 13.11 8.28
C GLY A 124 25.38 12.06 9.35
N SER A 125 24.45 11.10 9.49
CA SER A 125 24.67 9.90 10.29
C SER A 125 25.42 8.91 9.40
N CYS A 126 26.74 8.98 9.46
CA CYS A 126 27.60 7.98 8.86
C CYS A 126 27.34 6.65 9.61
N GLY A 127 26.71 5.67 8.95
CA GLY A 127 26.26 4.43 9.57
C GLY A 127 25.94 3.35 8.54
N ILE A 128 25.69 2.12 9.01
CA ILE A 128 25.32 0.97 8.16
C ILE A 128 23.93 1.24 7.57
N SER A 129 23.88 1.82 6.37
CA SER A 129 22.64 2.19 5.70
C SER A 129 22.16 1.01 4.86
N HIS A 130 21.06 0.37 5.26
CA HIS A 130 20.37 -0.62 4.42
C HIS A 130 19.92 0.04 3.10
N HIS A 131 20.41 -0.51 1.98
CA HIS A 131 20.51 0.20 0.70
C HIS A 131 19.20 0.32 -0.10
N HIS A 132 18.06 -0.15 0.44
CA HIS A 132 16.87 -0.45 -0.37
C HIS A 132 15.52 -0.03 0.24
N PHE A 133 15.50 0.80 1.29
CA PHE A 133 14.22 1.13 1.96
C PHE A 133 13.21 1.82 1.02
N LEU A 134 13.67 2.72 0.16
CA LEU A 134 12.78 3.44 -0.77
C LEU A 134 12.28 2.53 -1.90
N SER A 135 13.12 1.67 -2.46
CA SER A 135 12.72 0.70 -3.48
C SER A 135 11.85 -0.42 -2.92
N ILE A 136 12.19 -0.99 -1.77
CA ILE A 136 11.34 -2.03 -1.12
C ILE A 136 9.99 -1.42 -0.74
N GLY A 137 9.97 -0.22 -0.17
CA GLY A 137 8.73 0.52 0.09
C GLY A 137 7.92 0.78 -1.19
N GLY A 138 8.60 1.13 -2.28
CA GLY A 138 7.97 1.30 -3.60
C GLY A 138 7.40 0.00 -4.18
N ILE A 139 8.12 -1.13 -4.05
CA ILE A 139 7.64 -2.46 -4.47
C ILE A 139 6.38 -2.83 -3.68
N LEU A 140 6.39 -2.59 -2.37
CA LEU A 140 5.24 -2.84 -1.50
C LEU A 140 4.01 -2.01 -1.86
N CYS A 141 4.16 -0.84 -2.50
CA CYS A 141 3.01 -0.09 -3.04
C CYS A 141 2.30 -0.87 -4.15
N PHE A 142 3.02 -1.51 -5.08
CA PHE A 142 2.39 -2.35 -6.12
C PHE A 142 1.69 -3.57 -5.52
N VAL A 143 2.32 -4.20 -4.52
CA VAL A 143 1.73 -5.34 -3.81
C VAL A 143 0.47 -4.90 -3.05
N HIS A 144 0.48 -3.72 -2.43
CA HIS A 144 -0.70 -3.13 -1.78
C HIS A 144 -1.87 -3.00 -2.78
N GLY A 145 -1.63 -2.42 -3.95
CA GLY A 145 -2.66 -2.28 -5.00
C GLY A 145 -3.24 -3.61 -5.47
N LEU A 146 -2.41 -4.67 -5.55
CA LEU A 146 -2.87 -6.02 -5.87
C LEU A 146 -3.86 -6.55 -4.83
N PHE A 147 -3.51 -6.46 -3.54
CA PHE A 147 -4.39 -6.92 -2.47
C PHE A 147 -5.64 -6.05 -2.32
N CYS A 148 -5.56 -4.74 -2.54
CA CYS A 148 -6.74 -3.87 -2.58
C CYS A 148 -7.69 -4.22 -3.74
N THR A 149 -7.14 -4.62 -4.90
CA THR A 149 -7.95 -5.08 -6.04
C THR A 149 -8.61 -6.42 -5.73
N ALA A 150 -7.86 -7.37 -5.17
CA ALA A 150 -8.40 -8.66 -4.74
C ALA A 150 -9.51 -8.49 -3.69
N TYR A 151 -9.31 -7.58 -2.74
CA TYR A 151 -10.31 -7.19 -1.75
C TYR A 151 -11.59 -6.65 -2.42
N TYR A 152 -11.47 -5.70 -3.35
CA TYR A 152 -12.63 -5.13 -4.04
C TYR A 152 -13.41 -6.16 -4.85
N VAL A 153 -12.72 -7.02 -5.61
CA VAL A 153 -13.35 -8.07 -6.42
C VAL A 153 -14.06 -9.08 -5.52
N SER A 154 -13.41 -9.52 -4.45
CA SER A 154 -13.95 -10.51 -3.52
C SER A 154 -15.16 -9.95 -2.75
N ALA A 155 -15.07 -8.71 -2.27
CA ALA A 155 -16.16 -8.05 -1.57
C ALA A 155 -17.39 -7.86 -2.48
N THR A 156 -17.16 -7.48 -3.75
CA THR A 156 -18.24 -7.34 -4.75
C THR A 156 -18.89 -8.70 -5.06
N ALA A 157 -18.10 -9.78 -5.11
CA ALA A 157 -18.62 -11.12 -5.32
C ALA A 157 -19.48 -11.60 -4.14
N THR A 158 -19.02 -11.39 -2.90
CA THR A 158 -19.78 -11.74 -1.68
C THR A 158 -21.11 -11.00 -1.62
N ILE A 159 -21.16 -9.69 -1.91
CA ILE A 159 -22.43 -8.94 -1.95
C ILE A 159 -23.38 -9.53 -3.00
N GLY A 160 -22.86 -9.92 -4.17
CA GLY A 160 -23.67 -10.55 -5.20
C GLY A 160 -24.20 -11.94 -4.85
N GLU A 161 -23.51 -12.69 -3.97
CA GLU A 161 -23.99 -13.96 -3.42
C GLU A 161 -25.13 -13.73 -2.41
N GLU A 162 -24.97 -12.76 -1.51
CA GLU A 162 -25.97 -12.37 -0.50
C GLU A 162 -27.30 -11.91 -1.14
N GLU A 163 -27.25 -11.05 -2.17
CA GLU A 163 -28.44 -10.57 -2.90
C GLU A 163 -29.22 -11.73 -3.55
N LYS A 164 -28.52 -12.72 -4.13
CA LYS A 164 -29.14 -13.87 -4.78
C LYS A 164 -29.84 -14.81 -3.79
N MET A 165 -29.25 -15.03 -2.60
CA MET A 165 -29.91 -15.81 -1.55
C MET A 165 -31.18 -15.13 -1.02
N HIS A 166 -31.15 -13.81 -0.84
CA HIS A 166 -32.32 -13.07 -0.35
C HIS A 166 -33.49 -13.03 -1.37
N HIS A 167 -33.21 -12.94 -2.67
CA HIS A 167 -34.26 -12.95 -3.70
C HIS A 167 -34.80 -14.35 -4.02
N GLY A 168 -34.05 -15.43 -3.74
CA GLY A 168 -34.51 -16.81 -3.90
C GLY A 168 -35.38 -17.34 -2.75
N ALA A 169 -35.50 -16.59 -1.64
CA ALA A 169 -36.21 -16.99 -0.43
C ALA A 169 -37.64 -16.42 -0.30
N HIS A 170 -38.12 -15.65 -1.28
CA HIS A 170 -39.51 -15.17 -1.33
C HIS A 170 -40.33 -16.07 -2.27
N PRO A 171 -41.23 -16.94 -1.75
CA PRO A 171 -42.20 -17.67 -2.56
C PRO A 171 -43.30 -16.74 -3.11
#